data_AF-A0A963I165-F1
#
_entry.id   AF-A0A963I165-F1
#
_cell.length_a   1.000
_cell.length_b   1.000
_cell.length_c   1.000
_cell.angle_alpha   90.00
_cell.angle_beta   90.00
_cell.angle_gamma   90.00
#
_symmetry.space_group_name_H-M   'P 1'
#
loop_
_entity.id
_entity.type
_entity.pdbx_description
1 polymer ?
#
loop_
_entity_poly.entity_id
_entity_poly.type
_entity_poly.pdbx_seq_one_letter_code
_entity_poly.pdbx_strand_id
1 'polypeptide(L)'
;MTRICLLLVLLTAACAPLPPRGSDTGKALDTQATPPVRNVTGFSDALRCMDQLYLSYGVRDVSVVVEDISDATKKVSAGARDMTMSAISDMTRRSRAIQVISFGQDANNIVAFLNNARDRSAFSVVPQYDLRGSVSQFDEGVVRRQADGGFSLSRLLGFGGSTSRQVNVLGLDLALADTVNLALVPGVVSKNVTTLIREGDALDAEATFSKVGVNFSTSFQRTDGTAQALRNMIELASVELFGRLLKLPYWTCIGVGGDNEEVRKEVEDWFIGMEHSGELTAFFQEQLRNRGFFDGPADGRVTPALRQAVGAYRSALGMGSEGLVDLAFFARFLEAPPPPRPAGAYRDVPATAAAPLGLQAQAGKAAYAPGEAMSFQLGTNAPAYAYCYARDPKGIIQRIFPNRYRRDPSLRPGVPLVLPGDQPFQLSAPAAGQVEVACFAAPREIYNDVPAALKWGDFQNLNKVASFDDIRRELEAVAGERVAEARLALRAEAP
;
A
#
# COMPACT_ATOMS: atom_id res chain seq x y z
N MET A 1 -68.33 53.57 52.04
CA MET A 1 -68.25 53.23 50.61
C MET A 1 -66.94 53.78 50.04
N THR A 2 -65.87 52.99 50.02
CA THR A 2 -64.68 53.26 49.18
C THR A 2 -63.83 52.00 49.05
N ARG A 3 -63.29 51.81 47.84
CA ARG A 3 -62.71 50.60 47.27
C ARG A 3 -61.31 50.28 47.81
N ILE A 4 -60.97 49.01 47.96
CA ILE A 4 -59.59 48.53 48.01
C ILE A 4 -59.37 47.58 46.83
N CYS A 5 -58.48 47.99 45.94
CA CYS A 5 -57.97 47.27 44.79
C CYS A 5 -57.03 46.14 45.26
N LEU A 6 -57.29 44.89 44.86
CA LEU A 6 -56.35 43.79 45.08
C LEU A 6 -55.61 43.51 43.76
N LEU A 7 -54.32 43.85 43.72
CA LEU A 7 -53.40 43.53 42.63
C LEU A 7 -53.10 42.02 42.63
N LEU A 8 -53.28 41.39 41.48
CA LEU A 8 -52.88 40.02 41.18
C LEU A 8 -51.40 40.04 40.71
N VAL A 9 -50.47 39.53 41.51
CA VAL A 9 -49.06 39.36 41.12
C VAL A 9 -48.86 37.95 40.56
N LEU A 10 -48.67 37.84 39.24
CA LEU A 10 -48.20 36.64 38.57
C LEU A 10 -46.70 36.44 38.85
N LEU A 11 -46.34 35.38 39.58
CA LEU A 11 -44.96 34.91 39.71
C LEU A 11 -44.62 34.05 38.50
N THR A 12 -43.82 34.60 37.59
CA THR A 12 -43.13 33.87 36.52
C THR A 12 -41.96 33.08 37.13
N ALA A 13 -42.14 31.77 37.32
CA ALA A 13 -41.04 30.87 37.68
C ALA A 13 -40.15 30.65 36.45
N ALA A 14 -39.02 31.34 36.40
CA ALA A 14 -37.96 31.09 35.42
C ALA A 14 -37.35 29.70 35.66
N CYS A 15 -37.35 28.84 34.64
CA CYS A 15 -36.51 27.63 34.60
C CYS A 15 -35.05 28.05 34.49
N ALA A 16 -34.35 28.17 35.63
CA ALA A 16 -32.90 28.23 35.65
C ALA A 16 -32.35 26.79 35.50
N PRO A 17 -31.38 26.54 34.60
CA PRO A 17 -30.69 25.26 34.56
C PRO A 17 -29.99 25.04 35.91
N LEU A 18 -30.20 23.85 36.49
CA LEU A 18 -29.55 23.47 37.74
C LEU A 18 -28.02 23.53 37.57
N PRO A 19 -27.27 24.06 38.56
CA PRO A 19 -25.83 24.04 38.50
C PRO A 19 -25.33 22.59 38.46
N PRO A 20 -24.29 22.29 37.66
CA PRO A 20 -23.70 20.95 37.63
C PRO A 20 -23.24 20.56 39.04
N ARG A 21 -23.44 19.30 39.41
CA ARG A 21 -23.04 18.79 40.73
C ARG A 21 -21.53 18.93 40.86
N GLY A 22 -21.02 19.39 42.00
CA GLY A 22 -19.58 19.50 42.25
C GLY A 22 -18.79 18.18 42.14
N SER A 23 -19.49 17.04 42.02
CA SER A 23 -18.91 15.75 41.66
C SER A 23 -18.50 15.63 40.19
N ASP A 24 -19.11 16.41 39.29
CA ASP A 24 -18.87 16.35 37.85
C ASP A 24 -17.61 17.15 37.46
N THR A 25 -17.28 18.19 38.22
CA THR A 25 -16.02 18.94 38.08
C THR A 25 -14.84 18.22 38.72
N GLY A 26 -15.05 17.46 39.80
CA GLY A 26 -13.99 16.70 40.47
C GLY A 26 -13.42 15.55 39.63
N LYS A 27 -14.27 14.85 38.84
CA LYS A 27 -13.81 13.78 37.93
C LYS A 27 -13.24 14.26 36.61
N ALA A 28 -13.57 15.50 36.20
CA ALA A 28 -12.95 16.13 35.03
C ALA A 28 -11.58 16.75 35.34
N LEU A 29 -11.33 17.07 36.62
CA LEU A 29 -10.06 17.64 37.11
C LEU A 29 -9.09 16.60 37.69
N ASP A 30 -9.53 15.36 37.89
CA ASP A 30 -8.63 14.22 38.12
C ASP A 30 -8.20 13.60 36.77
N THR A 31 -7.74 14.45 35.85
CA THR A 31 -6.79 14.00 34.84
C THR A 31 -5.46 13.78 35.54
N GLN A 32 -5.38 12.74 36.39
CA GLN A 32 -4.09 12.10 36.64
C GLN A 32 -3.51 11.85 35.26
N ALA A 33 -2.41 12.56 34.98
CA ALA A 33 -1.71 12.59 33.73
C ALA A 33 -1.41 11.14 33.33
N THR A 34 -2.36 10.54 32.62
CA THR A 34 -2.15 9.24 32.03
C THR A 34 -1.02 9.50 31.05
N PRO A 35 0.13 8.81 31.19
CA PRO A 35 1.22 9.02 30.26
C PRO A 35 0.65 8.86 28.85
N PRO A 36 1.04 9.72 27.88
CA PRO A 36 0.52 9.64 26.53
C PRO A 36 0.70 8.20 26.03
N VAL A 37 -0.41 7.49 25.86
CA VAL A 37 -0.41 6.11 25.37
C VAL A 37 -0.40 6.15 23.86
N ARG A 38 0.40 5.27 23.24
CA ARG A 38 0.33 5.06 21.80
C ARG A 38 -1.09 4.60 21.48
N ASN A 39 -1.69 5.18 20.45
CA ASN A 39 -2.96 4.71 19.95
C ASN A 39 -2.74 3.34 19.30
N VAL A 40 -3.13 2.26 19.99
CA VAL A 40 -3.02 0.89 19.49
C VAL A 40 -4.39 0.47 18.97
N THR A 41 -4.43 0.06 17.72
CA THR A 41 -5.62 -0.39 17.02
C THR A 41 -5.67 -1.91 16.95
N GLY A 42 -6.85 -2.46 16.67
CA GLY A 42 -7.04 -3.91 16.50
C GLY A 42 -6.32 -4.49 15.27
N PHE A 43 -5.84 -3.65 14.34
CA PHE A 43 -5.21 -4.10 13.09
C PHE A 43 -3.70 -3.84 13.02
N SER A 44 -3.08 -3.33 14.10
CA SER A 44 -1.63 -3.09 14.12
C SER A 44 -0.79 -4.33 13.74
N ASP A 45 -1.21 -5.52 14.16
CA ASP A 45 -0.56 -6.79 13.78
C ASP A 45 -0.81 -7.16 12.32
N ALA A 46 -2.00 -6.88 11.80
CA ALA A 46 -2.33 -7.08 10.38
C ALA A 46 -1.48 -6.19 9.48
N LEU A 47 -1.28 -4.92 9.85
CA LEU A 47 -0.42 -4.00 9.10
C LEU A 47 1.04 -4.51 9.06
N ARG A 48 1.55 -4.99 10.20
CA ARG A 48 2.89 -5.59 10.28
C ARG A 48 2.99 -6.89 9.48
N CYS A 49 1.93 -7.69 9.46
CA CYS A 49 1.85 -8.90 8.64
C CYS A 49 1.90 -8.56 7.14
N MET A 50 1.23 -7.50 6.69
CA MET A 50 1.31 -7.04 5.29
C MET A 50 2.74 -6.66 4.89
N ASP A 51 3.50 -6.00 5.76
CA ASP A 51 4.92 -5.68 5.51
C ASP A 51 5.76 -6.95 5.29
N GLN A 52 5.44 -8.03 6.01
CA GLN A 52 6.07 -9.33 5.83
C GLN A 52 5.63 -9.99 4.51
N LEU A 53 4.36 -9.87 4.12
CA LEU A 53 3.88 -10.34 2.81
C LEU A 53 4.62 -9.63 1.67
N TYR A 54 4.78 -8.31 1.73
CA TYR A 54 5.54 -7.55 0.74
C TYR A 54 6.97 -8.05 0.57
N LEU A 55 7.67 -8.34 1.69
CA LEU A 55 9.01 -8.95 1.64
C LEU A 55 8.98 -10.33 0.99
N SER A 56 8.05 -11.20 1.39
CA SER A 56 8.01 -12.60 0.92
C SER A 56 7.60 -12.75 -0.56
N TYR A 57 6.77 -11.83 -1.06
CA TYR A 57 6.33 -11.81 -2.46
C TYR A 57 7.22 -10.92 -3.35
N GLY A 58 8.24 -10.27 -2.78
CA GLY A 58 9.17 -9.40 -3.50
C GLY A 58 8.55 -8.10 -4.02
N VAL A 59 7.52 -7.58 -3.33
CA VAL A 59 6.82 -6.35 -3.72
C VAL A 59 7.75 -5.16 -3.53
N ARG A 60 7.77 -4.28 -4.55
CA ARG A 60 8.59 -3.06 -4.58
C ARG A 60 8.00 -2.01 -5.52
N ASP A 61 8.50 -0.78 -5.36
CA ASP A 61 8.29 0.33 -6.30
C ASP A 61 6.81 0.68 -6.53
N VAL A 62 5.93 0.38 -5.58
CA VAL A 62 4.52 0.80 -5.62
C VAL A 62 4.46 2.24 -5.14
N SER A 63 3.77 3.10 -5.88
CA SER A 63 3.61 4.51 -5.49
C SER A 63 2.15 4.92 -5.52
N VAL A 64 1.74 5.57 -4.45
CA VAL A 64 0.35 5.96 -4.22
C VAL A 64 0.28 7.40 -3.75
N VAL A 65 -0.63 8.17 -4.32
CA VAL A 65 -1.11 9.43 -3.74
C VAL A 65 -2.43 9.18 -3.03
N VAL A 66 -2.63 9.84 -1.90
CA VAL A 66 -3.89 9.76 -1.13
C VAL A 66 -4.63 11.08 -1.28
N GLU A 67 -5.75 11.03 -2.01
CA GLU A 67 -6.70 12.13 -2.12
C GLU A 67 -7.41 12.39 -0.79
N ASP A 68 -8.14 13.51 -0.72
CA ASP A 68 -8.93 13.78 0.47
C ASP A 68 -10.06 12.76 0.62
N ILE A 69 -10.16 12.16 1.81
CA ILE A 69 -11.20 11.18 2.13
C ILE A 69 -12.31 11.95 2.84
N SER A 70 -13.24 12.46 2.03
CA SER A 70 -14.30 13.32 2.51
C SER A 70 -15.30 12.59 3.43
N ASP A 71 -15.77 13.30 4.46
CA ASP A 71 -16.90 12.85 5.26
C ASP A 71 -18.20 13.31 4.59
N ALA A 72 -18.80 12.45 3.75
CA ALA A 72 -20.03 12.75 3.04
C ALA A 72 -21.23 12.92 3.99
N THR A 73 -21.12 12.41 5.22
CA THR A 73 -22.14 12.51 6.28
C THR A 73 -22.06 13.84 7.03
N LYS A 74 -20.86 14.46 7.05
CA LYS A 74 -20.50 15.67 7.82
C LYS A 74 -20.64 15.52 9.34
N LYS A 75 -20.68 14.28 9.86
CA LYS A 75 -20.96 13.99 11.28
C LYS A 75 -19.79 13.35 12.03
N VAL A 76 -18.80 12.80 11.33
CA VAL A 76 -17.67 12.09 11.92
C VAL A 76 -16.49 13.02 12.17
N SER A 77 -16.26 13.99 11.27
CA SER A 77 -15.23 15.05 11.40
C SER A 77 -13.87 14.52 11.88
N ALA A 78 -13.25 13.65 11.08
CA ALA A 78 -11.98 13.00 11.42
C ALA A 78 -10.96 13.10 10.27
N GLY A 79 -9.66 13.09 10.61
CA GLY A 79 -8.56 13.15 9.66
C GLY A 79 -8.34 11.84 8.90
N ALA A 80 -9.33 11.39 8.11
CA ALA A 80 -9.31 10.10 7.41
C ALA A 80 -8.12 9.96 6.44
N ARG A 81 -7.75 11.04 5.75
CA ARG A 81 -6.56 11.08 4.88
C ARG A 81 -5.28 10.77 5.66
N ASP A 82 -5.05 11.43 6.78
CA ASP A 82 -3.85 11.23 7.61
C ASP A 82 -3.82 9.84 8.26
N MET A 83 -4.99 9.33 8.69
CA MET A 83 -5.12 7.96 9.17
C MET A 83 -4.76 6.94 8.08
N THR A 84 -5.16 7.19 6.84
CA THR A 84 -4.85 6.31 5.70
C THR A 84 -3.36 6.35 5.37
N MET A 85 -2.76 7.54 5.29
CA MET A 85 -1.32 7.68 5.09
C MET A 85 -0.52 6.97 6.19
N SER A 86 -0.98 7.07 7.44
CA SER A 86 -0.36 6.40 8.59
C SER A 86 -0.47 4.87 8.49
N ALA A 87 -1.66 4.35 8.15
CA ALA A 87 -1.88 2.91 7.98
C ALA A 87 -0.98 2.32 6.89
N ILE A 88 -0.89 2.99 5.73
CA ILE A 88 -0.02 2.53 4.63
C ILE A 88 1.46 2.61 5.03
N SER A 89 1.87 3.69 5.71
CA SER A 89 3.22 3.85 6.24
C SER A 89 3.60 2.71 7.20
N ASP A 90 2.67 2.28 8.06
CA ASP A 90 2.90 1.17 8.99
C ASP A 90 2.96 -0.21 8.29
N MET A 91 2.30 -0.39 7.14
CA MET A 91 2.39 -1.61 6.33
C MET A 91 3.69 -1.75 5.53
N THR A 92 4.50 -0.70 5.41
CA THR A 92 5.65 -0.65 4.49
C THR A 92 6.96 -0.25 5.20
N ARG A 93 7.03 -0.45 6.52
CA ARG A 93 8.16 0.04 7.35
C ARG A 93 9.48 -0.65 7.01
N ARG A 94 9.47 -1.97 6.83
CA ARG A 94 10.67 -2.79 6.55
C ARG A 94 10.84 -3.02 5.06
N SER A 95 9.76 -3.38 4.38
CA SER A 95 9.75 -3.65 2.93
C SER A 95 10.01 -2.39 2.11
N ARG A 96 9.44 -1.25 2.53
CA ARG A 96 9.37 -0.02 1.75
C ARG A 96 8.79 -0.25 0.36
N ALA A 97 7.92 -1.26 0.25
CA ALA A 97 7.29 -1.67 -0.98
C ALA A 97 6.38 -0.59 -1.56
N ILE A 98 5.72 0.16 -0.69
CA ILE A 98 4.79 1.25 -1.03
C ILE A 98 5.38 2.59 -0.61
N GLN A 99 5.44 3.53 -1.55
CA GLN A 99 5.73 4.94 -1.35
C GLN A 99 4.42 5.72 -1.33
N VAL A 100 4.00 6.15 -0.14
CA VAL A 100 2.91 7.11 0.01
C VAL A 100 3.47 8.50 -0.22
N ILE A 101 2.87 9.22 -1.16
CA ILE A 101 3.29 10.56 -1.49
C ILE A 101 2.33 11.56 -0.83
N SER A 102 2.86 12.30 0.13
CA SER A 102 2.13 13.36 0.83
C SER A 102 2.29 14.68 0.07
N PHE A 103 1.20 15.21 -0.48
CA PHE A 103 1.15 16.60 -0.93
C PHE A 103 0.51 17.51 0.12
N GLY A 104 0.99 18.74 0.17
CA GLY A 104 0.45 19.79 1.03
C GLY A 104 -0.98 20.17 0.65
N GLN A 105 -1.63 20.97 1.50
CA GLN A 105 -3.04 21.40 1.34
C GLN A 105 -3.33 22.19 0.05
N ASP A 106 -2.30 22.53 -0.73
CA ASP A 106 -2.42 23.26 -2.01
C ASP A 106 -2.78 22.34 -3.18
N ALA A 107 -2.65 21.01 -3.03
CA ALA A 107 -2.99 20.03 -4.06
C ALA A 107 -3.87 18.92 -3.46
N ASN A 108 -5.17 19.20 -3.39
CA ASN A 108 -6.16 18.27 -2.86
C ASN A 108 -6.46 17.07 -3.79
N ASN A 109 -5.91 17.07 -5.01
CA ASN A 109 -6.13 16.01 -6.01
C ASN A 109 -4.91 15.76 -6.90
N ILE A 110 -4.94 14.65 -7.64
CA ILE A 110 -3.85 14.23 -8.54
C ILE A 110 -3.55 15.28 -9.64
N VAL A 111 -4.56 15.97 -10.17
CA VAL A 111 -4.38 16.97 -11.25
C VAL A 111 -3.58 18.18 -10.76
N ALA A 112 -3.90 18.69 -9.58
CA ALA A 112 -3.17 19.78 -8.96
C ALA A 112 -1.73 19.38 -8.61
N PHE A 113 -1.51 18.11 -8.20
CA PHE A 113 -0.17 17.60 -8.00
C PHE A 113 0.64 17.60 -9.30
N LEU A 114 0.11 17.01 -10.38
CA LEU A 114 0.84 16.85 -11.65
C LEU A 114 1.27 18.19 -12.25
N ASN A 115 0.48 19.24 -12.08
CA ASN A 115 0.82 20.59 -12.52
C ASN A 115 2.01 21.17 -11.73
N ASN A 116 2.13 20.88 -10.43
CA ASN A 116 3.21 21.37 -9.57
C ASN A 116 4.49 20.51 -9.64
N ALA A 117 4.37 19.24 -10.00
CA ALA A 117 5.47 18.27 -10.00
C ALA A 117 6.50 18.51 -11.11
N ARG A 118 6.06 19.09 -12.25
CA ARG A 118 6.89 19.32 -13.43
C ARG A 118 8.10 20.24 -13.17
N ASP A 119 8.06 21.04 -12.11
CA ASP A 119 9.07 22.09 -11.87
C ASP A 119 10.19 21.69 -10.89
N ARG A 120 10.13 20.53 -10.21
CA ARG A 120 10.97 20.27 -9.02
C ARG A 120 12.07 19.22 -9.15
N SER A 121 12.10 18.39 -10.20
CA SER A 121 13.19 17.40 -10.36
C SER A 121 13.48 17.07 -11.82
N ALA A 122 14.68 16.53 -12.09
CA ALA A 122 15.06 16.03 -13.42
C ALA A 122 14.20 14.84 -13.89
N PHE A 123 13.36 14.30 -13.00
CA PHE A 123 12.42 13.20 -13.23
C PHE A 123 11.00 13.66 -12.90
N SER A 124 10.15 13.79 -13.92
CA SER A 124 8.70 13.93 -13.69
C SER A 124 8.12 12.54 -13.43
N VAL A 125 8.12 12.09 -12.18
CA VAL A 125 7.57 10.77 -11.80
C VAL A 125 6.14 10.92 -11.32
N VAL A 126 5.22 10.34 -12.08
CA VAL A 126 3.81 10.23 -11.73
C VAL A 126 3.65 9.01 -10.79
N PRO A 127 2.98 9.15 -9.62
CA PRO A 127 2.58 8.00 -8.80
C PRO A 127 1.80 7.00 -9.65
N GLN A 128 1.88 5.69 -9.40
CA GLN A 128 1.12 4.71 -10.20
C GLN A 128 -0.37 4.74 -9.88
N TYR A 129 -0.70 4.95 -8.61
CA TYR A 129 -2.06 4.84 -8.13
C TYR A 129 -2.50 6.08 -7.35
N ASP A 130 -3.79 6.35 -7.45
CA ASP A 130 -4.51 7.33 -6.65
C ASP A 130 -5.50 6.60 -5.74
N LEU A 131 -5.44 6.88 -4.44
CA LEU A 131 -6.36 6.34 -3.44
C LEU A 131 -7.38 7.41 -3.09
N ARG A 132 -8.65 7.08 -3.34
CA ARG A 132 -9.79 7.94 -3.08
C ARG A 132 -10.90 7.21 -2.32
N GLY A 133 -11.78 7.97 -1.69
CA GLY A 133 -12.93 7.41 -1.00
C GLY A 133 -13.68 8.41 -0.13
N SER A 134 -14.62 7.90 0.65
CA SER A 134 -15.40 8.72 1.58
C SER A 134 -15.93 7.92 2.77
N VAL A 135 -16.19 8.61 3.87
CA VAL A 135 -17.12 8.12 4.88
C VAL A 135 -18.52 8.23 4.29
N SER A 136 -19.05 7.10 3.80
CA SER A 136 -20.26 7.05 2.99
C SER A 136 -21.55 6.99 3.81
N GLN A 137 -21.48 6.57 5.08
CA GLN A 137 -22.64 6.41 5.95
C GLN A 137 -22.31 6.68 7.41
N PHE A 138 -23.20 7.37 8.11
CA PHE A 138 -23.17 7.50 9.57
C PHE A 138 -24.60 7.69 10.11
N ASP A 139 -25.23 6.57 10.47
CA ASP A 139 -26.61 6.53 10.96
C ASP A 139 -26.63 6.37 12.47
N GLU A 140 -27.28 7.31 13.16
CA GLU A 140 -27.31 7.34 14.62
C GLU A 140 -28.62 6.77 15.16
N GLY A 141 -28.52 5.90 16.17
CA GLY A 141 -29.69 5.39 16.89
C GLY A 141 -30.60 4.49 16.05
N VAL A 142 -30.01 3.70 15.16
CA VAL A 142 -30.68 2.67 14.34
C VAL A 142 -31.48 1.72 15.24
N VAL A 143 -30.96 1.41 16.43
CA VAL A 143 -31.71 0.73 17.50
C VAL A 143 -31.56 1.52 18.79
N ARG A 144 -32.69 1.92 19.38
CA ARG A 144 -32.77 2.49 20.73
C ARG A 144 -33.59 1.58 21.62
N ARG A 145 -32.97 0.99 22.65
CA ARG A 145 -33.68 0.29 23.72
C ARG A 145 -33.49 1.09 25.01
N GLN A 146 -34.59 1.53 25.58
CA GLN A 146 -34.62 2.19 26.88
C GLN A 146 -35.41 1.29 27.82
N ALA A 147 -34.75 0.77 28.85
CA ALA A 147 -35.43 0.04 29.93
C ALA A 147 -35.68 1.04 31.08
N ASP A 148 -36.89 1.60 31.13
CA ASP A 148 -37.32 2.46 32.22
C ASP A 148 -37.81 1.58 33.38
N GLY A 149 -36.92 1.24 34.30
CA GLY A 149 -37.26 0.55 35.55
C GLY A 149 -37.73 1.53 36.62
N GLY A 150 -38.98 2.02 36.54
CA GLY A 150 -39.56 2.92 37.54
C GLY A 150 -40.73 2.29 38.28
N PHE A 151 -40.51 1.78 39.50
CA PHE A 151 -41.61 1.57 40.45
C PHE A 151 -42.06 2.92 40.98
N SER A 152 -43.19 3.45 40.51
CA SER A 152 -43.82 4.61 41.11
C SER A 152 -44.49 4.20 42.43
N LEU A 153 -43.73 4.23 43.53
CA LEU A 153 -44.32 4.26 44.86
C LEU A 153 -43.95 5.58 45.53
N SER A 154 -44.96 6.45 45.66
CA SER A 154 -45.03 7.59 46.59
C SER A 154 -43.79 8.50 46.69
N ARG A 155 -43.80 9.59 45.92
CA ARG A 155 -43.36 10.98 46.23
C ARG A 155 -42.13 11.29 47.11
N LEU A 156 -41.25 10.37 47.51
CA LEU A 156 -40.15 10.70 48.44
C LEU A 156 -38.71 10.30 48.04
N LEU A 157 -38.45 9.37 47.12
CA LEU A 157 -37.08 9.00 46.71
C LEU A 157 -37.05 8.51 45.25
N GLY A 158 -36.70 9.40 44.32
CA GLY A 158 -36.49 9.04 42.92
C GLY A 158 -35.07 8.54 42.68
N PHE A 159 -34.82 7.25 42.90
CA PHE A 159 -33.66 6.55 42.34
C PHE A 159 -34.16 5.72 41.14
N GLY A 160 -34.04 6.29 39.93
CA GLY A 160 -34.24 5.57 38.68
C GLY A 160 -32.94 5.58 37.89
N GLY A 161 -32.34 4.41 37.68
CA GLY A 161 -31.28 4.23 36.71
C GLY A 161 -31.90 3.84 35.38
N SER A 162 -31.75 4.66 34.34
CA SER A 162 -32.12 4.29 32.98
C SER A 162 -30.92 3.63 32.30
N THR A 163 -31.10 2.39 31.82
CA THR A 163 -30.13 1.77 30.90
C THR A 163 -30.62 2.08 29.49
N SER A 164 -30.03 3.08 28.84
CA SER A 164 -30.28 3.38 27.42
C SER A 164 -29.19 2.73 26.57
N ARG A 165 -29.59 1.96 25.55
CA ARG A 165 -28.67 1.37 24.56
C ARG A 165 -28.98 1.96 23.19
N GLN A 166 -27.99 2.60 22.59
CA GLN A 166 -28.06 3.21 21.26
C GLN A 166 -27.07 2.53 20.32
N VAL A 167 -27.53 2.11 19.14
CA VAL A 167 -26.68 1.54 18.08
C VAL A 167 -26.54 2.53 16.94
N ASN A 168 -25.31 2.85 16.54
CA ASN A 168 -24.98 3.66 15.37
C ASN A 168 -24.28 2.79 14.31
N VAL A 169 -24.38 3.16 13.03
CA VAL A 169 -23.76 2.46 11.90
C VAL A 169 -22.82 3.42 11.19
N LEU A 170 -21.60 2.99 10.88
CA LEU A 170 -20.59 3.75 10.16
C LEU A 170 -20.14 2.98 8.91
N GLY A 171 -20.15 3.64 7.75
CA GLY A 171 -19.72 3.09 6.46
C GLY A 171 -18.53 3.84 5.87
N LEU A 172 -17.59 3.10 5.27
CA LEU A 172 -16.39 3.60 4.61
C LEU A 172 -16.21 2.87 3.27
N ASP A 173 -16.07 3.65 2.20
CA ASP A 173 -15.78 3.13 0.87
C ASP A 173 -14.48 3.75 0.34
N LEU A 174 -13.49 2.90 0.06
CA LEU A 174 -12.20 3.29 -0.54
C LEU A 174 -11.95 2.52 -1.84
N ALA A 175 -11.22 3.13 -2.77
CA ALA A 175 -10.85 2.52 -4.04
C ALA A 175 -9.51 3.04 -4.56
N LEU A 176 -8.83 2.23 -5.38
CA LEU A 176 -7.63 2.66 -6.11
C LEU A 176 -7.96 2.93 -7.58
N ALA A 177 -7.40 4.01 -8.12
CA ALA A 177 -7.42 4.37 -9.52
C ALA A 177 -6.00 4.39 -10.11
N ASP A 178 -5.86 4.09 -11.40
CA ASP A 178 -4.64 4.32 -12.14
C ASP A 178 -4.52 5.82 -12.49
N THR A 179 -3.37 6.41 -12.23
CA THR A 179 -3.17 7.86 -12.37
C THR A 179 -2.98 8.32 -13.82
N VAL A 180 -2.60 7.40 -14.72
CA VAL A 180 -2.34 7.72 -16.13
C VAL A 180 -3.64 7.80 -16.89
N ASN A 181 -4.54 6.84 -16.68
CA ASN A 181 -5.83 6.79 -17.37
C ASN A 181 -7.02 7.27 -16.52
N LEU A 182 -6.81 7.58 -15.23
CA LEU A 182 -7.81 8.04 -14.27
C LEU A 182 -9.00 7.07 -14.09
N ALA A 183 -8.80 5.79 -14.38
CA ALA A 183 -9.80 4.74 -14.22
C ALA A 183 -9.59 3.96 -12.92
N LEU A 184 -10.69 3.48 -12.32
CA LEU A 184 -10.61 2.57 -11.18
C LEU A 184 -9.90 1.27 -11.58
N VAL A 185 -9.02 0.78 -10.72
CA VAL A 185 -8.42 -0.54 -10.89
C VAL A 185 -9.49 -1.60 -10.55
N PRO A 186 -9.89 -2.46 -11.50
CA PRO A 186 -10.96 -3.44 -11.27
C PRO A 186 -10.66 -4.36 -10.08
N GLY A 187 -11.65 -4.56 -9.21
CA GLY A 187 -11.53 -5.41 -8.02
C GLY A 187 -10.73 -4.81 -6.86
N VAL A 188 -10.14 -3.62 -7.02
CA VAL A 188 -9.34 -2.96 -5.96
C VAL A 188 -10.19 -1.88 -5.26
N VAL A 189 -11.21 -2.37 -4.57
CA VAL A 189 -12.13 -1.56 -3.75
C VAL A 189 -12.27 -2.19 -2.38
N SER A 190 -12.51 -1.37 -1.36
CA SER A 190 -12.84 -1.82 0.00
C SER A 190 -14.11 -1.10 0.45
N LYS A 191 -15.11 -1.88 0.86
CA LYS A 191 -16.40 -1.41 1.34
C LYS A 191 -16.64 -2.00 2.72
N ASN A 192 -16.57 -1.18 3.76
CA ASN A 192 -16.63 -1.64 5.14
C ASN A 192 -17.78 -0.94 5.86
N VAL A 193 -18.50 -1.68 6.70
CA VAL A 193 -19.53 -1.14 7.60
C VAL A 193 -19.29 -1.70 8.99
N THR A 194 -19.40 -0.85 10.02
CA THR A 194 -19.30 -1.26 11.42
C THR A 194 -20.44 -0.70 12.25
N THR A 195 -20.80 -1.43 13.30
CA THR A 195 -21.77 -0.99 14.30
C THR A 195 -21.07 -0.49 15.56
N LEU A 196 -21.61 0.59 16.13
CA LEU A 196 -21.14 1.23 17.34
C LEU A 196 -22.26 1.14 18.38
N ILE A 197 -22.03 0.46 19.50
CA ILE A 197 -23.01 0.36 20.58
C ILE A 197 -22.59 1.30 21.71
N ARG A 198 -23.53 2.15 22.16
CA ARG A 198 -23.40 3.03 23.33
C ARG A 198 -24.40 2.59 24.39
N GLU A 199 -23.95 2.28 25.60
CA GLU A 199 -24.81 1.80 26.70
C GLU A 199 -24.63 2.68 27.97
N GLY A 200 -25.73 3.30 28.46
CA GLY A 200 -25.77 4.06 29.72
C GLY A 200 -25.15 5.47 29.73
N ASP A 201 -25.03 6.06 30.93
CA ASP A 201 -24.32 7.33 31.23
C ASP A 201 -22.83 7.13 31.54
N ALA A 202 -22.39 5.88 31.73
CA ALA A 202 -20.99 5.48 31.85
C ALA A 202 -20.52 4.88 30.52
N LEU A 203 -19.38 5.39 30.04
CA LEU A 203 -18.94 5.30 28.65
C LEU A 203 -18.20 4.00 28.33
N ASP A 204 -18.95 2.91 28.14
CA ASP A 204 -18.44 1.68 27.54
C ASP A 204 -18.96 1.60 26.09
N ALA A 205 -18.09 1.89 25.12
CA ALA A 205 -18.42 1.74 23.71
C ALA A 205 -17.82 0.42 23.20
N GLU A 206 -18.66 -0.45 22.65
CA GLU A 206 -18.22 -1.69 22.00
C GLU A 206 -18.50 -1.54 20.50
N ALA A 207 -17.48 -1.69 19.66
CA ALA A 207 -17.67 -1.79 18.22
C ALA A 207 -17.63 -3.25 17.80
N THR A 208 -18.66 -3.68 17.08
CA THR A 208 -18.69 -4.98 16.41
C THR A 208 -18.55 -4.73 14.92
N PHE A 209 -17.43 -5.20 14.36
CA PHE A 209 -17.16 -5.16 12.92
C PHE A 209 -17.84 -6.36 12.26
N SER A 210 -18.69 -6.12 11.28
CA SER A 210 -19.41 -7.18 10.56
C SER A 210 -19.04 -7.14 9.08
N LYS A 211 -17.89 -7.73 8.76
CA LYS A 211 -17.51 -8.14 7.40
C LYS A 211 -16.58 -9.36 7.49
N VAL A 212 -16.76 -10.33 6.59
CA VAL A 212 -15.93 -11.55 6.48
C VAL A 212 -15.98 -12.51 7.68
N GLY A 213 -17.13 -12.70 8.35
CA GLY A 213 -17.24 -13.74 9.40
C GLY A 213 -16.25 -13.63 10.58
N VAL A 214 -15.54 -12.50 10.70
CA VAL A 214 -14.64 -12.23 11.82
C VAL A 214 -15.34 -11.34 12.83
N ASN A 215 -15.66 -11.91 13.99
CA ASN A 215 -16.14 -11.14 15.12
C ASN A 215 -14.93 -10.54 15.86
N PHE A 216 -14.46 -9.37 15.42
CA PHE A 216 -13.59 -8.55 16.26
C PHE A 216 -14.46 -7.67 17.15
N SER A 217 -14.54 -8.00 18.44
CA SER A 217 -15.01 -7.08 19.46
C SER A 217 -13.79 -6.44 20.12
N THR A 218 -13.73 -5.11 20.10
CA THR A 218 -12.82 -4.36 20.95
C THR A 218 -13.67 -3.46 21.84
N SER A 219 -13.42 -3.49 23.14
CA SER A 219 -14.07 -2.62 24.10
C SER A 219 -13.28 -1.32 24.24
N PHE A 220 -13.97 -0.19 24.19
CA PHE A 220 -13.38 1.14 24.31
C PHE A 220 -13.82 1.79 25.62
N GLN A 221 -12.87 2.33 26.38
CA GLN A 221 -13.11 2.95 27.69
C GLN A 221 -13.29 4.48 27.64
N ARG A 222 -13.43 5.11 26.46
CA ARG A 222 -13.48 6.58 26.37
C ARG A 222 -14.25 7.11 25.15
N THR A 223 -14.71 8.36 25.26
CA THR A 223 -15.58 9.18 24.39
C THR A 223 -15.26 9.29 22.89
N ASP A 224 -14.24 8.59 22.38
CA ASP A 224 -13.75 8.69 20.99
C ASP A 224 -14.14 7.49 20.09
N GLY A 225 -15.23 6.79 20.40
CA GLY A 225 -15.61 5.54 19.72
C GLY A 225 -15.74 5.64 18.20
N THR A 226 -16.31 6.73 17.66
CA THR A 226 -16.51 6.89 16.21
C THR A 226 -15.21 7.10 15.44
N ALA A 227 -14.31 7.97 15.93
CA ALA A 227 -13.03 8.23 15.28
C ALA A 227 -12.10 7.01 15.36
N GLN A 228 -12.15 6.24 16.45
CA GLN A 228 -11.40 4.99 16.58
C GLN A 228 -11.97 3.88 15.68
N ALA A 229 -13.29 3.76 15.58
CA ALA A 229 -13.89 2.82 14.65
C ALA A 229 -13.56 3.17 13.19
N LEU A 230 -13.60 4.45 12.82
CA LEU A 230 -13.16 4.91 11.50
C LEU A 230 -11.69 4.54 11.25
N ARG A 231 -10.81 4.75 12.22
CA ARG A 231 -9.39 4.36 12.11
C ARG A 231 -9.24 2.86 11.85
N ASN A 232 -9.93 2.02 12.61
CA ASN A 232 -9.92 0.57 12.42
C ASN A 232 -10.43 0.17 11.02
N MET A 233 -11.49 0.83 10.52
CA MET A 233 -12.00 0.61 9.17
C MET A 233 -11.00 1.03 8.09
N ILE A 234 -10.28 2.14 8.29
CA ILE A 234 -9.24 2.62 7.38
C ILE A 234 -8.06 1.63 7.34
N GLU A 235 -7.64 1.11 8.49
CA GLU A 235 -6.56 0.12 8.55
C GLU A 235 -6.95 -1.19 7.86
N LEU A 236 -8.15 -1.71 8.14
CA LEU A 236 -8.70 -2.87 7.42
C LEU A 236 -8.79 -2.60 5.91
N ALA A 237 -9.34 -1.46 5.52
CA ALA A 237 -9.47 -1.09 4.12
C ALA A 237 -8.11 -0.99 3.42
N SER A 238 -7.10 -0.48 4.12
CA SER A 238 -5.73 -0.41 3.59
C SER A 238 -5.16 -1.81 3.37
N VAL A 239 -5.34 -2.74 4.32
CA VAL A 239 -4.93 -4.14 4.18
C VAL A 239 -5.62 -4.80 2.97
N GLU A 240 -6.94 -4.65 2.85
CA GLU A 240 -7.73 -5.19 1.74
C GLU A 240 -7.30 -4.61 0.38
N LEU A 241 -7.20 -3.28 0.27
CA LEU A 241 -6.88 -2.59 -0.99
C LEU A 241 -5.51 -3.02 -1.53
N PHE A 242 -4.46 -2.99 -0.70
CA PHE A 242 -3.13 -3.36 -1.15
C PHE A 242 -2.97 -4.87 -1.33
N GLY A 243 -3.69 -5.68 -0.54
CA GLY A 243 -3.83 -7.12 -0.78
C GLY A 243 -4.40 -7.42 -2.17
N ARG A 244 -5.51 -6.77 -2.52
CA ARG A 244 -6.19 -6.88 -3.82
C ARG A 244 -5.35 -6.37 -4.98
N LEU A 245 -4.74 -5.20 -4.80
CA LEU A 245 -3.87 -4.58 -5.80
C LEU A 245 -2.72 -5.52 -6.17
N LEU A 246 -2.08 -6.09 -5.15
CA LEU A 246 -0.83 -6.83 -5.30
C LEU A 246 -1.03 -8.36 -5.36
N LYS A 247 -2.29 -8.82 -5.33
CA LYS A 247 -2.67 -10.24 -5.35
C LYS A 247 -1.99 -11.04 -4.23
N LEU A 248 -1.97 -10.45 -3.04
CA LEU A 248 -1.37 -11.04 -1.83
C LEU A 248 -2.46 -11.64 -0.94
N PRO A 249 -2.19 -12.75 -0.24
CA PRO A 249 -3.15 -13.41 0.64
C PRO A 249 -3.39 -12.61 1.94
N TYR A 250 -3.88 -11.37 1.83
CA TYR A 250 -4.03 -10.44 2.95
C TYR A 250 -5.00 -10.96 4.02
N TRP A 251 -5.91 -11.88 3.67
CA TRP A 251 -6.81 -12.55 4.61
C TRP A 251 -6.06 -13.27 5.73
N THR A 252 -4.84 -13.77 5.48
CA THR A 252 -4.01 -14.38 6.53
C THR A 252 -3.59 -13.37 7.59
N CYS A 253 -3.49 -12.09 7.23
CA CYS A 253 -3.12 -11.01 8.16
C CYS A 253 -4.29 -10.52 9.01
N ILE A 254 -5.52 -10.76 8.58
CA ILE A 254 -6.74 -10.42 9.33
C ILE A 254 -7.40 -11.64 10.00
N GLY A 255 -6.72 -12.79 10.00
CA GLY A 255 -7.16 -14.00 10.70
C GLY A 255 -8.28 -14.77 10.00
N VAL A 256 -8.46 -14.59 8.69
CA VAL A 256 -9.47 -15.30 7.89
C VAL A 256 -8.81 -16.47 7.16
N GLY A 257 -9.41 -17.66 7.30
CA GLY A 257 -8.99 -18.88 6.61
C GLY A 257 -9.33 -18.88 5.11
N GLY A 258 -8.56 -19.61 4.31
CA GLY A 258 -8.78 -19.74 2.87
C GLY A 258 -10.02 -20.56 2.48
N ASP A 259 -10.62 -21.27 3.43
CA ASP A 259 -11.89 -21.99 3.29
C ASP A 259 -13.11 -21.06 3.33
N ASN A 260 -12.94 -19.81 3.76
CA ASN A 260 -13.99 -18.80 3.73
C ASN A 260 -14.51 -18.55 2.31
N GLU A 261 -15.83 -18.49 2.14
CA GLU A 261 -16.47 -18.34 0.82
C GLU A 261 -16.06 -17.04 0.09
N GLU A 262 -15.92 -15.92 0.82
CA GLU A 262 -15.51 -14.64 0.24
C GLU A 262 -14.06 -14.71 -0.23
N VAL A 263 -13.17 -15.34 0.54
CA VAL A 263 -11.77 -15.56 0.14
C VAL A 263 -11.69 -16.46 -1.08
N ARG A 264 -12.46 -17.56 -1.14
CA ARG A 264 -12.50 -18.45 -2.30
C ARG A 264 -12.94 -17.72 -3.57
N LYS A 265 -14.00 -16.91 -3.48
CA LYS A 265 -14.48 -16.08 -4.60
C LYS A 265 -13.42 -15.07 -5.05
N GLU A 266 -12.74 -14.44 -4.11
CA GLU A 266 -11.69 -13.47 -4.41
C GLU A 266 -10.48 -14.11 -5.10
N VAL A 267 -10.04 -15.28 -4.65
CA VAL A 267 -8.97 -16.07 -5.29
C VAL A 267 -9.38 -16.51 -6.70
N GLU A 268 -10.63 -16.95 -6.87
CA GLU A 268 -11.19 -17.32 -8.18
C GLU A 268 -11.23 -16.12 -9.14
N ASP A 269 -11.73 -14.97 -8.70
CA ASP A 269 -11.76 -13.74 -9.48
C ASP A 269 -10.36 -13.29 -9.89
N TRP A 270 -9.36 -13.41 -9.00
CA TRP A 270 -7.96 -13.12 -9.32
C TRP A 270 -7.41 -14.06 -10.37
N PHE A 271 -7.64 -15.37 -10.23
CA PHE A 271 -7.17 -16.38 -11.17
C PHE A 271 -7.75 -16.14 -12.57
N ILE A 272 -9.08 -16.03 -12.65
CA ILE A 272 -9.80 -15.81 -13.91
C ILE A 272 -9.38 -14.46 -14.51
N GLY A 273 -9.33 -13.39 -13.72
CA GLY A 273 -8.92 -12.07 -14.19
C GLY A 273 -7.52 -12.06 -14.80
N MET A 274 -6.53 -12.67 -14.12
CA MET A 274 -5.16 -12.76 -14.60
C MET A 274 -4.99 -13.67 -15.82
N GLU A 275 -5.80 -14.73 -15.93
CA GLU A 275 -5.82 -15.58 -17.12
C GLU A 275 -6.31 -14.80 -18.34
N HIS A 276 -7.40 -14.03 -18.20
CA HIS A 276 -7.96 -13.22 -19.28
C HIS A 276 -7.05 -12.05 -19.69
N SER A 277 -6.34 -11.44 -18.74
CA SER A 277 -5.39 -10.35 -19.02
C SER A 277 -4.03 -10.83 -19.53
N GLY A 278 -3.73 -12.14 -19.43
CA GLY A 278 -2.43 -12.72 -19.75
C GLY A 278 -1.34 -12.50 -18.69
N GLU A 279 -1.71 -11.99 -17.51
CA GLU A 279 -0.79 -11.69 -16.40
C GLU A 279 -0.39 -12.94 -15.60
N LEU A 280 -1.18 -14.01 -15.65
CA LEU A 280 -1.00 -15.21 -14.83
C LEU A 280 0.40 -15.84 -15.00
N THR A 281 0.88 -15.96 -16.24
CA THR A 281 2.21 -16.54 -16.51
C THR A 281 3.33 -15.68 -15.94
N ALA A 282 3.25 -14.36 -16.11
CA ALA A 282 4.24 -13.42 -15.58
C ALA A 282 4.25 -13.43 -14.05
N PHE A 283 3.08 -13.52 -13.42
CA PHE A 283 2.94 -13.69 -11.98
C PHE A 283 3.72 -14.92 -11.48
N PHE A 284 3.51 -16.10 -12.09
CA PHE A 284 4.23 -17.31 -11.68
C PHE A 284 5.73 -17.24 -11.97
N GLN A 285 6.14 -16.65 -13.10
CA GLN A 285 7.57 -16.44 -13.39
C GLN A 285 8.23 -15.57 -12.30
N GLU A 286 7.61 -14.45 -11.94
CA GLU A 286 8.12 -13.56 -10.88
C GLU A 286 8.12 -14.25 -9.53
N GLN A 287 7.03 -14.90 -9.13
CA GLN A 287 6.92 -15.51 -7.81
C GLN A 287 7.81 -16.75 -7.66
N LEU A 288 7.94 -17.59 -8.69
CA LEU A 288 8.86 -18.72 -8.66
C LEU A 288 10.32 -18.26 -8.66
N ARG A 289 10.63 -17.13 -9.29
CA ARG A 289 11.96 -16.51 -9.21
C ARG A 289 12.25 -15.98 -7.82
N ASN A 290 11.31 -15.25 -7.21
CA ASN A 290 11.41 -14.77 -5.83
C ASN A 290 11.57 -15.92 -4.83
N ARG A 291 10.96 -17.08 -5.12
CA ARG A 291 11.07 -18.32 -4.33
C ARG A 291 12.26 -19.19 -4.72
N GLY A 292 13.10 -18.80 -5.69
CA GLY A 292 14.32 -19.52 -6.09
C GLY A 292 14.10 -20.81 -6.88
N PHE A 293 12.89 -21.04 -7.40
CA PHE A 293 12.58 -22.17 -8.28
C PHE A 293 12.92 -21.85 -9.74
N PHE A 294 12.79 -20.61 -10.18
CA PHE A 294 12.96 -20.22 -11.58
C PHE A 294 14.02 -19.14 -11.76
N ASP A 295 14.89 -19.27 -12.75
CA ASP A 295 15.94 -18.31 -13.10
C ASP A 295 15.83 -17.97 -14.59
N GLY A 296 14.76 -17.23 -14.90
CA GLY A 296 14.43 -16.78 -16.25
C GLY A 296 13.70 -15.43 -16.25
N PRO A 297 13.37 -14.90 -17.44
CA PRO A 297 12.63 -13.65 -17.57
C PRO A 297 11.18 -13.80 -17.11
N ALA A 298 10.60 -12.72 -16.59
CA ALA A 298 9.18 -12.64 -16.25
C ALA A 298 8.40 -11.92 -17.37
N ASP A 299 8.40 -12.51 -18.55
CA ASP A 299 7.90 -11.93 -19.80
C ASP A 299 6.55 -12.49 -20.28
N GLY A 300 5.90 -13.32 -19.46
CA GLY A 300 4.63 -13.98 -19.76
C GLY A 300 4.74 -15.16 -20.73
N ARG A 301 5.95 -15.57 -21.17
CA ARG A 301 6.11 -16.71 -22.09
C ARG A 301 6.33 -18.03 -21.36
N VAL A 302 5.56 -19.05 -21.75
CA VAL A 302 5.72 -20.40 -21.20
C VAL A 302 6.94 -21.07 -21.81
N THR A 303 7.95 -21.35 -20.99
CA THR A 303 9.19 -22.03 -21.41
C THR A 303 9.30 -23.44 -20.79
N PRO A 304 10.12 -24.35 -21.35
CA PRO A 304 10.40 -25.63 -20.72
C PRO A 304 10.86 -25.53 -19.26
N ALA A 305 11.74 -24.57 -18.94
CA ALA A 305 12.21 -24.35 -17.58
C ALA A 305 11.09 -23.87 -16.64
N LEU A 306 10.20 -22.99 -17.11
CA LEU A 306 9.05 -22.58 -16.32
C LEU A 306 8.13 -23.77 -16.01
N ARG A 307 7.88 -24.65 -17.00
CA ARG A 307 7.08 -25.86 -16.79
C ARG A 307 7.68 -26.80 -15.75
N GLN A 308 9.00 -26.98 -15.78
CA GLN A 308 9.72 -27.77 -14.77
C GLN A 308 9.66 -27.11 -13.38
N ALA A 309 9.84 -25.80 -13.30
CA ALA A 309 9.74 -25.05 -12.04
C ALA A 309 8.35 -25.19 -11.41
N VAL A 310 7.29 -25.01 -12.21
CA VAL A 310 5.91 -25.18 -11.76
C VAL A 310 5.64 -26.61 -11.31
N GLY A 311 6.03 -27.62 -12.10
CA GLY A 311 5.85 -29.03 -11.74
C GLY A 311 6.59 -29.41 -10.45
N ALA A 312 7.82 -28.92 -10.27
CA ALA A 312 8.59 -29.12 -9.04
C ALA A 312 7.93 -28.45 -7.83
N TYR A 313 7.41 -27.24 -8.00
CA TYR A 313 6.71 -26.51 -6.94
C TYR A 313 5.40 -27.22 -6.55
N ARG A 314 4.59 -27.66 -7.53
CA ARG A 314 3.38 -28.46 -7.32
C ARG A 314 3.69 -29.76 -6.56
N SER A 315 4.74 -30.47 -6.98
CA SER A 315 5.16 -31.72 -6.34
C SER A 315 5.59 -31.48 -4.89
N ALA A 316 6.32 -30.40 -4.62
CA ALA A 316 6.74 -30.03 -3.27
C ALA A 316 5.55 -29.66 -2.35
N LEU A 317 4.43 -29.22 -2.93
CA LEU A 317 3.16 -28.99 -2.23
C LEU A 317 2.28 -30.24 -2.12
N GLY A 318 2.70 -31.39 -2.65
CA GLY A 318 1.94 -32.63 -2.63
C GLY A 318 0.82 -32.72 -3.67
N MET A 319 0.84 -31.90 -4.72
CA MET A 319 -0.22 -31.83 -5.75
C MET A 319 0.09 -32.63 -7.03
N GLY A 320 1.17 -33.42 -7.03
CA GLY A 320 1.70 -34.06 -8.23
C GLY A 320 2.45 -33.07 -9.15
N SER A 321 2.91 -33.53 -10.30
CA SER A 321 3.71 -32.72 -11.26
C SER A 321 2.99 -32.45 -12.58
N GLU A 322 1.79 -32.99 -12.78
CA GLU A 322 0.99 -32.79 -13.99
C GLU A 322 0.12 -31.53 -13.89
N GLY A 323 -0.05 -30.85 -15.03
CA GLY A 323 -0.75 -29.57 -15.15
C GLY A 323 0.18 -28.35 -15.04
N LEU A 324 -0.10 -27.30 -15.82
CA LEU A 324 0.59 -26.01 -15.72
C LEU A 324 0.10 -25.29 -14.46
N VAL A 325 -0.97 -24.51 -14.59
CA VAL A 325 -1.55 -23.74 -13.52
C VAL A 325 -3.07 -23.91 -13.60
N ASP A 326 -3.67 -24.36 -12.51
CA ASP A 326 -5.12 -24.45 -12.30
C ASP A 326 -5.50 -23.64 -11.04
N LEU A 327 -6.80 -23.36 -10.86
CA LEU A 327 -7.29 -22.62 -9.70
C LEU A 327 -6.90 -23.30 -8.37
N ALA A 328 -6.94 -24.64 -8.33
CA ALA A 328 -6.56 -25.40 -7.14
C ALA A 328 -5.11 -25.15 -6.73
N PHE A 329 -4.18 -25.15 -7.70
CA PHE A 329 -2.78 -24.84 -7.44
C PHE A 329 -2.57 -23.38 -7.11
N PHE A 330 -3.26 -22.46 -7.79
CA PHE A 330 -3.17 -21.04 -7.48
C PHE A 330 -3.59 -20.75 -6.03
N ALA A 331 -4.73 -21.28 -5.59
CA ALA A 331 -5.17 -21.17 -4.19
C ALA A 331 -4.14 -21.75 -3.21
N ARG A 332 -3.67 -22.98 -3.49
CA ARG A 332 -2.66 -23.64 -2.64
C ARG A 332 -1.33 -22.86 -2.59
N PHE A 333 -0.94 -22.24 -3.70
CA PHE A 333 0.27 -21.43 -3.83
C PHE A 333 0.25 -20.15 -2.98
N LEU A 334 -0.95 -19.59 -2.77
CA LEU A 334 -1.18 -18.42 -1.93
C LEU A 334 -1.25 -18.77 -0.43
N GLU A 335 -1.84 -19.91 -0.08
CA GLU A 335 -2.06 -20.30 1.31
C GLU A 335 -0.87 -21.04 1.95
N ALA A 336 -0.20 -21.90 1.18
CA ALA A 336 0.84 -22.75 1.72
C ALA A 336 2.14 -21.95 1.95
N PRO A 337 2.86 -22.20 3.06
CA PRO A 337 4.23 -21.72 3.20
C PRO A 337 5.07 -22.17 2.00
N PRO A 338 5.94 -21.30 1.44
CA PRO A 338 6.79 -21.70 0.33
C PRO A 338 7.65 -22.93 0.70
N PRO A 339 7.69 -23.96 -0.16
CA PRO A 339 8.52 -25.13 0.07
C PRO A 339 10.01 -24.75 -0.01
N PRO A 340 10.90 -25.61 0.52
CA PRO A 340 12.35 -25.43 0.40
C PRO A 340 12.78 -25.26 -1.06
N ARG A 341 13.77 -24.40 -1.27
CA ARG A 341 14.34 -24.15 -2.61
C ARG A 341 15.00 -25.41 -3.17
N PRO A 342 14.89 -25.68 -4.48
CA PRO A 342 15.66 -26.75 -5.10
C PRO A 342 17.18 -26.43 -5.07
N ALA A 343 18.01 -27.44 -5.30
CA ALA A 343 19.48 -27.29 -5.31
C ALA A 343 19.97 -26.29 -6.38
N GLY A 344 19.21 -26.14 -7.47
CA GLY A 344 19.42 -25.11 -8.48
C GLY A 344 18.09 -24.69 -9.09
N ALA A 345 17.95 -23.41 -9.38
CA ALA A 345 16.79 -22.88 -10.09
C ALA A 345 16.75 -23.39 -11.54
N TYR A 346 15.54 -23.67 -12.02
CA TYR A 346 15.29 -24.10 -13.39
C TYR A 346 15.51 -22.92 -14.35
N ARG A 347 16.24 -23.17 -15.44
CA ARG A 347 16.61 -22.18 -16.47
C ARG A 347 16.61 -22.83 -17.85
N ASP A 348 16.24 -22.08 -18.88
CA ASP A 348 16.15 -22.61 -20.26
C ASP A 348 17.53 -22.74 -20.92
N VAL A 349 18.46 -21.86 -20.56
CA VAL A 349 19.83 -21.88 -21.06
C VAL A 349 20.73 -22.42 -19.96
N PRO A 350 21.46 -23.53 -20.18
CA PRO A 350 22.46 -24.01 -19.23
C PRO A 350 23.44 -22.88 -18.91
N ALA A 351 23.92 -22.80 -17.67
CA ALA A 351 25.04 -21.92 -17.34
C ALA A 351 26.31 -22.42 -18.04
N THR A 352 26.45 -22.12 -19.33
CA THR A 352 27.70 -22.32 -20.04
C THR A 352 28.69 -21.27 -19.54
N ALA A 353 29.95 -21.68 -19.38
CA ALA A 353 31.07 -20.76 -19.18
C ALA A 353 31.22 -19.92 -20.45
N ALA A 354 30.42 -18.86 -20.55
CA ALA A 354 30.35 -18.00 -21.70
C ALA A 354 31.44 -16.93 -21.63
N ALA A 355 31.83 -16.42 -22.80
CA ALA A 355 32.62 -15.20 -22.94
C ALA A 355 32.18 -14.12 -21.93
N PRO A 356 33.10 -13.24 -21.48
CA PRO A 356 32.76 -12.23 -20.49
C PRO A 356 31.48 -11.49 -20.89
N LEU A 357 30.55 -11.40 -19.95
CA LEU A 357 29.29 -10.69 -20.15
C LEU A 357 29.61 -9.26 -20.61
N GLY A 358 29.03 -8.87 -21.72
CA GLY A 358 29.22 -7.59 -22.36
C GLY A 358 27.96 -6.76 -22.26
N LEU A 359 28.14 -5.47 -21.95
CA LEU A 359 27.08 -4.48 -21.88
C LEU A 359 27.54 -3.25 -22.67
N GLN A 360 26.64 -2.71 -23.49
CA GLN A 360 26.90 -1.54 -24.31
C GLN A 360 25.75 -0.57 -24.19
N ALA A 361 26.05 0.72 -24.05
CA ALA A 361 25.05 1.77 -23.95
C ALA A 361 25.35 2.89 -24.95
N GLN A 362 24.30 3.40 -25.59
CA GLN A 362 24.41 4.43 -26.62
C GLN A 362 23.35 5.51 -26.40
N ALA A 363 23.77 6.77 -26.31
CA ALA A 363 22.86 7.90 -26.23
C ALA A 363 22.02 8.02 -27.51
N GLY A 364 20.74 8.41 -27.37
CA GLY A 364 19.86 8.62 -28.51
C GLY A 364 20.25 9.82 -29.37
N LYS A 365 20.91 10.83 -28.77
CA LYS A 365 21.44 12.02 -29.44
C LYS A 365 22.79 12.41 -28.84
N ALA A 366 23.56 13.21 -29.58
CA ALA A 366 24.85 13.74 -29.11
C ALA A 366 24.69 14.82 -28.04
N ALA A 367 23.66 15.64 -28.14
CA ALA A 367 23.26 16.67 -27.18
C ALA A 367 21.74 16.86 -27.20
N TYR A 368 21.18 17.43 -26.14
CA TYR A 368 19.76 17.64 -25.93
C TYR A 368 19.49 19.08 -25.51
N ALA A 369 18.46 19.71 -26.04
CA ALA A 369 18.07 21.06 -25.61
C ALA A 369 17.63 21.05 -24.13
N PRO A 370 17.79 22.16 -23.38
CA PRO A 370 17.30 22.24 -21.99
C PRO A 370 15.83 21.81 -21.84
N GLY A 371 15.56 20.90 -20.91
CA GLY A 371 14.24 20.32 -20.68
C GLY A 371 13.79 19.26 -21.68
N GLU A 372 14.56 19.00 -22.75
CA GLU A 372 14.27 17.93 -23.71
C GLU A 372 14.36 16.55 -23.04
N ALA A 373 13.46 15.64 -23.42
CA ALA A 373 13.49 14.26 -22.96
C ALA A 373 14.71 13.51 -23.54
N MET A 374 15.59 13.08 -22.65
CA MET A 374 16.77 12.29 -22.97
C MET A 374 16.42 10.80 -23.08
N SER A 375 17.19 10.07 -23.89
CA SER A 375 17.03 8.64 -24.08
C SER A 375 18.35 7.95 -24.40
N PHE A 376 18.45 6.67 -24.07
CA PHE A 376 19.59 5.84 -24.46
C PHE A 376 19.14 4.39 -24.72
N GLN A 377 19.96 3.67 -25.48
CA GLN A 377 19.78 2.25 -25.75
C GLN A 377 20.82 1.44 -24.97
N LEU A 378 20.41 0.29 -24.46
CA LEU A 378 21.24 -0.67 -23.74
C LEU A 378 21.16 -2.02 -24.43
N GLY A 379 22.30 -2.61 -24.79
CA GLY A 379 22.39 -3.92 -25.43
C GLY A 379 23.37 -4.84 -24.72
N THR A 380 23.18 -6.15 -24.85
CA THR A 380 24.04 -7.18 -24.27
C THR A 380 24.43 -8.25 -25.29
N ASN A 381 25.52 -8.97 -25.03
CA ASN A 381 26.00 -10.08 -25.87
C ASN A 381 25.50 -11.47 -25.42
N ALA A 382 24.94 -11.59 -24.22
CA ALA A 382 24.39 -12.82 -23.64
C ALA A 382 23.11 -12.50 -22.83
N PRO A 383 22.21 -13.46 -22.57
CA PRO A 383 21.10 -13.23 -21.64
C PRO A 383 21.60 -12.74 -20.29
N ALA A 384 21.01 -11.66 -19.78
CA ALA A 384 21.48 -10.99 -18.56
C ALA A 384 20.36 -10.21 -17.88
N TYR A 385 20.65 -9.65 -16.71
CA TYR A 385 19.73 -8.83 -15.93
C TYR A 385 20.38 -7.48 -15.63
N ALA A 386 19.74 -6.39 -16.08
CA ALA A 386 20.33 -5.06 -16.05
C ALA A 386 19.81 -4.16 -14.91
N TYR A 387 20.71 -3.35 -14.38
CA TYR A 387 20.45 -2.34 -13.35
C TYR A 387 21.08 -1.02 -13.77
N CYS A 388 20.27 0.01 -14.02
CA CYS A 388 20.73 1.32 -14.44
C CYS A 388 20.45 2.38 -13.40
N TYR A 389 21.43 3.27 -13.23
CA TYR A 389 21.44 4.38 -12.29
C TYR A 389 21.82 5.65 -13.03
N ALA A 390 21.13 6.75 -12.72
CA ALA A 390 21.44 8.06 -13.22
C ALA A 390 21.98 8.93 -12.09
N ARG A 391 22.94 9.81 -12.42
CA ARG A 391 23.43 10.87 -11.56
C ARG A 391 23.13 12.21 -12.20
N ASP A 392 22.36 13.04 -11.49
CA ASP A 392 22.05 14.39 -11.93
C ASP A 392 23.24 15.36 -11.73
N PRO A 393 23.20 16.60 -12.26
CA PRO A 393 24.26 17.59 -12.04
C PRO A 393 24.49 17.99 -10.57
N LYS A 394 23.55 17.69 -9.66
CA LYS A 394 23.69 17.94 -8.21
C LYS A 394 24.39 16.77 -7.52
N GLY A 395 24.77 15.72 -8.25
CA GLY A 395 25.42 14.53 -7.72
C GLY A 395 24.45 13.50 -7.15
N ILE A 396 23.14 13.68 -7.31
CA ILE A 396 22.12 12.77 -6.78
C ILE A 396 22.06 11.52 -7.66
N ILE A 397 22.29 10.36 -7.05
CA ILE A 397 22.20 9.06 -7.73
C ILE A 397 20.82 8.44 -7.49
N GLN A 398 20.15 8.02 -8.57
CA GLN A 398 18.82 7.40 -8.53
C GLN A 398 18.80 6.16 -9.42
N ARG A 399 18.11 5.10 -8.98
CA ARG A 399 17.83 3.94 -9.84
C ARG A 399 16.77 4.31 -10.88
N ILE A 400 17.09 4.07 -12.15
CA ILE A 400 16.20 4.31 -13.28
C ILE A 400 15.74 3.01 -13.95
N PHE A 401 16.42 1.89 -13.72
CA PHE A 401 16.02 0.55 -14.20
C PHE A 401 16.59 -0.57 -13.31
N PRO A 402 15.86 -1.67 -13.05
CA PRO A 402 14.42 -1.82 -13.24
C PRO A 402 13.66 -0.79 -12.39
N ASN A 403 12.43 -0.50 -12.76
CA ASN A 403 11.60 0.50 -12.08
C ASN A 403 10.13 0.05 -12.03
N ARG A 404 9.25 0.90 -11.49
CA ARG A 404 7.82 0.62 -11.29
C ARG A 404 7.05 0.30 -12.58
N TYR A 405 7.51 0.81 -13.73
CA TYR A 405 6.86 0.63 -15.04
C TYR A 405 7.41 -0.58 -15.80
N ARG A 406 8.66 -0.97 -15.53
CA ARG A 406 9.28 -2.19 -16.07
C ARG A 406 10.10 -2.87 -14.99
N ARG A 407 9.48 -3.86 -14.34
CA ARG A 407 10.05 -4.59 -13.19
C ARG A 407 11.01 -5.70 -13.57
N ASP A 408 10.78 -6.37 -14.71
CA ASP A 408 11.67 -7.44 -15.19
C ASP A 408 12.96 -6.81 -15.75
N PRO A 409 14.13 -7.05 -15.12
CA PRO A 409 15.38 -6.45 -15.56
C PRO A 409 16.04 -7.25 -16.71
N SER A 410 15.36 -8.25 -17.27
CA SER A 410 15.95 -9.15 -18.26
C SER A 410 16.33 -8.44 -19.56
N LEU A 411 17.52 -8.76 -20.05
CA LEU A 411 18.07 -8.34 -21.34
C LEU A 411 18.30 -9.57 -22.22
N ARG A 412 18.09 -9.37 -23.52
CA ARG A 412 18.33 -10.40 -24.55
C ARG A 412 19.33 -9.93 -25.58
N PRO A 413 20.23 -10.81 -26.04
CA PRO A 413 21.10 -10.51 -27.17
C PRO A 413 20.29 -10.10 -28.40
N GLY A 414 20.72 -9.05 -29.08
CA GLY A 414 20.07 -8.56 -30.30
C GLY A 414 18.76 -7.80 -30.09
N VAL A 415 18.28 -7.64 -28.85
CA VAL A 415 17.08 -6.85 -28.52
C VAL A 415 17.47 -5.71 -27.57
N PRO A 416 17.81 -4.51 -28.09
CA PRO A 416 18.21 -3.41 -27.24
C PRO A 416 17.04 -2.89 -26.40
N LEU A 417 17.32 -2.60 -25.13
CA LEU A 417 16.43 -1.91 -24.21
C LEU A 417 16.56 -0.40 -24.43
N VAL A 418 15.47 0.30 -24.73
CA VAL A 418 15.44 1.76 -24.81
C VAL A 418 14.88 2.32 -23.49
N LEU A 419 15.62 3.23 -22.85
CA LEU A 419 15.20 3.91 -21.63
C LEU A 419 15.13 5.43 -21.86
N PRO A 420 14.05 6.12 -21.43
CA PRO A 420 12.81 5.60 -20.81
C PRO A 420 11.93 4.75 -21.73
N GLY A 421 12.04 4.90 -23.04
CA GLY A 421 11.21 4.19 -24.02
C GLY A 421 9.75 4.66 -23.98
N ASP A 422 8.83 3.71 -23.80
CA ASP A 422 7.38 3.91 -23.69
C ASP A 422 6.91 4.20 -22.26
N GLN A 423 7.82 4.22 -21.29
CA GLN A 423 7.49 4.34 -19.87
C GLN A 423 7.05 5.78 -19.52
N PRO A 424 6.07 5.96 -18.63
CA PRO A 424 5.53 7.26 -18.26
C PRO A 424 6.41 7.99 -17.22
N PHE A 425 7.71 8.11 -17.52
CA PHE A 425 8.64 9.01 -16.85
C PHE A 425 9.58 9.64 -17.87
N GLN A 426 10.18 10.77 -17.51
CA GLN A 426 11.11 11.48 -18.38
C GLN A 426 12.47 11.63 -17.70
N LEU A 427 13.54 11.47 -18.48
CA LEU A 427 14.88 11.93 -18.14
C LEU A 427 15.05 13.32 -18.76
N SER A 428 14.84 14.39 -18.00
CA SER A 428 14.89 15.73 -18.57
C SER A 428 16.33 16.25 -18.64
N ALA A 429 16.72 16.79 -19.80
CA ALA A 429 18.01 17.45 -19.96
C ALA A 429 18.11 18.67 -19.02
N PRO A 430 19.20 18.79 -18.24
CA PRO A 430 19.37 19.93 -17.34
C PRO A 430 19.60 21.23 -18.13
N ALA A 431 19.46 22.38 -17.48
CA ALA A 431 19.76 23.68 -18.09
C ALA A 431 21.23 23.82 -18.52
N ALA A 432 22.14 23.15 -17.81
CA ALA A 432 23.55 23.06 -18.16
C ALA A 432 24.15 21.77 -17.57
N GLY A 433 25.18 21.24 -18.23
CA GLY A 433 25.91 20.06 -17.77
C GLY A 433 25.44 18.76 -18.44
N GLN A 434 25.51 17.67 -17.69
CA GLN A 434 25.19 16.33 -18.19
C GLN A 434 24.51 15.48 -17.11
N VAL A 435 23.72 14.50 -17.54
CA VAL A 435 23.26 13.41 -16.70
C VAL A 435 24.17 12.22 -16.97
N GLU A 436 24.88 11.76 -15.94
CA GLU A 436 25.70 10.56 -16.04
C GLU A 436 24.82 9.33 -15.82
N VAL A 437 24.94 8.31 -16.66
CA VAL A 437 24.22 7.04 -16.48
C VAL A 437 25.23 5.91 -16.43
N ALA A 438 25.07 5.03 -15.45
CA ALA A 438 25.80 3.77 -15.35
C ALA A 438 24.80 2.62 -15.30
N CYS A 439 24.96 1.67 -16.22
CA CYS A 439 24.23 0.42 -16.24
C CYS A 439 25.16 -0.74 -15.95
N PHE A 440 24.65 -1.72 -15.21
CA PHE A 440 25.33 -2.95 -14.86
C PHE A 440 24.50 -4.13 -15.35
N ALA A 441 25.14 -5.25 -15.69
CA ALA A 441 24.43 -6.48 -16.02
C ALA A 441 25.01 -7.68 -15.28
N ALA A 442 24.13 -8.47 -14.68
CA ALA A 442 24.43 -9.72 -13.98
C ALA A 442 23.89 -10.93 -14.77
N PRO A 443 24.51 -12.11 -14.66
CA PRO A 443 24.07 -13.31 -15.39
C PRO A 443 22.84 -14.00 -14.77
N ARG A 444 22.49 -13.66 -13.54
CA ARG A 444 21.28 -14.08 -12.83
C ARG A 444 20.56 -12.86 -12.26
N GLU A 445 19.30 -13.01 -11.92
CA GLU A 445 18.57 -11.94 -11.24
C GLU A 445 19.01 -11.83 -9.78
N ILE A 446 19.52 -10.67 -9.40
CA ILE A 446 20.13 -10.42 -8.09
C ILE A 446 19.43 -9.35 -7.25
N TYR A 447 18.38 -8.67 -7.75
CA TYR A 447 17.79 -7.55 -7.04
C TYR A 447 17.29 -7.91 -5.63
N ASN A 448 16.70 -9.09 -5.46
CA ASN A 448 16.23 -9.53 -4.15
C ASN A 448 17.36 -9.86 -3.18
N ASP A 449 18.58 -10.01 -3.65
CA ASP A 449 19.76 -10.29 -2.85
C ASP A 449 20.56 -9.01 -2.53
N VAL A 450 20.32 -7.89 -3.24
CA VAL A 450 21.09 -6.65 -3.01
C VAL A 450 20.79 -6.02 -1.64
N PRO A 451 21.75 -5.28 -1.04
CA PRO A 451 21.54 -4.61 0.23
C PRO A 451 20.39 -3.60 0.19
N ALA A 452 19.77 -3.36 1.34
CA ALA A 452 18.67 -2.39 1.48
C ALA A 452 19.03 -0.96 0.99
N ALA A 453 20.33 -0.61 0.96
CA ALA A 453 20.81 0.66 0.44
C ALA A 453 20.56 0.82 -1.08
N LEU A 454 20.65 -0.27 -1.85
CA LEU A 454 20.41 -0.29 -3.30
C LEU A 454 18.96 -0.64 -3.67
N LYS A 455 18.22 -1.30 -2.76
CA LYS A 455 16.79 -1.57 -2.90
C LYS A 455 15.90 -0.35 -2.68
N TRP A 456 16.48 0.80 -2.38
CA TRP A 456 15.72 2.03 -2.18
C TRP A 456 14.89 2.32 -3.44
N GLY A 457 13.68 2.88 -3.25
CA GLY A 457 12.67 3.01 -4.29
C GLY A 457 13.21 3.63 -5.58
N ASP A 458 12.67 3.19 -6.71
CA ASP A 458 13.00 3.75 -8.02
C ASP A 458 12.78 5.28 -8.05
N PHE A 459 13.65 5.98 -8.78
CA PHE A 459 13.67 7.44 -8.88
C PHE A 459 13.81 8.19 -7.54
N GLN A 460 14.26 7.53 -6.47
CA GLN A 460 14.57 8.19 -5.20
C GLN A 460 16.09 8.27 -4.98
N ASN A 461 16.51 9.27 -4.22
CA ASN A 461 17.92 9.50 -3.91
C ASN A 461 18.52 8.33 -3.11
N LEU A 462 19.56 7.71 -3.65
CA LEU A 462 20.38 6.70 -2.99
C LEU A 462 21.39 7.35 -2.05
N ASN A 463 20.91 7.91 -0.94
CA ASN A 463 21.73 8.67 0.03
C ASN A 463 22.93 7.90 0.64
N LYS A 464 22.93 6.57 0.55
CA LYS A 464 23.99 5.70 1.09
C LYS A 464 25.03 5.27 0.06
N VAL A 465 24.91 5.74 -1.18
CA VAL A 465 25.78 5.39 -2.30
C VAL A 465 26.47 6.67 -2.77
N ALA A 466 27.80 6.71 -2.73
CA ALA A 466 28.55 7.88 -3.15
C ALA A 466 28.89 7.84 -4.65
N SER A 467 29.10 6.64 -5.21
CA SER A 467 29.55 6.47 -6.59
C SER A 467 28.96 5.26 -7.30
N PHE A 468 28.98 5.30 -8.64
CA PHE A 468 28.69 4.12 -9.47
C PHE A 468 29.66 2.95 -9.20
N ASP A 469 30.89 3.24 -8.76
CA ASP A 469 31.84 2.21 -8.37
C ASP A 469 31.44 1.51 -7.07
N ASP A 470 30.76 2.19 -6.15
CA ASP A 470 30.20 1.55 -4.96
C ASP A 470 29.06 0.60 -5.34
N ILE A 471 28.19 1.04 -6.25
CA ILE A 471 27.09 0.21 -6.79
C ILE A 471 27.65 -1.06 -7.42
N ARG A 472 28.67 -0.92 -8.29
CA ARG A 472 29.33 -2.05 -8.93
C ARG A 472 29.83 -3.07 -7.90
N ARG A 473 30.57 -2.63 -6.89
CA ARG A 473 31.13 -3.53 -5.86
C ARG A 473 30.04 -4.28 -5.09
N GLU A 474 28.95 -3.61 -4.75
CA GLU A 474 27.82 -4.25 -4.07
C GLU A 474 27.11 -5.27 -4.98
N LEU A 475 26.91 -4.94 -6.26
CA LEU A 475 26.33 -5.87 -7.23
C LEU A 475 27.22 -7.10 -7.46
N GLU A 476 28.54 -6.92 -7.59
CA GLU A 476 29.50 -8.03 -7.73
C GLU A 476 29.54 -8.91 -6.49
N ALA A 477 29.53 -8.32 -5.29
CA ALA A 477 29.50 -9.05 -4.03
C ALA A 477 28.27 -9.95 -3.91
N VAL A 478 27.12 -9.48 -4.40
CA VAL A 478 25.86 -10.23 -4.39
C VAL A 478 25.81 -11.27 -5.51
N ALA A 479 26.28 -10.92 -6.71
CA ALA A 479 26.34 -11.85 -7.84
C ALA A 479 27.29 -13.02 -7.54
N GLY A 480 28.36 -12.79 -6.78
CA GLY A 480 29.45 -13.74 -6.57
C GLY A 480 30.44 -13.78 -7.73
N GLU A 481 30.31 -12.85 -8.69
CA GLU A 481 31.11 -12.75 -9.90
C GLU A 481 31.11 -11.30 -10.44
N ARG A 482 31.92 -11.04 -11.46
CA ARG A 482 31.98 -9.71 -12.09
C ARG A 482 30.71 -9.41 -12.88
N VAL A 483 30.20 -8.20 -12.73
CA VAL A 483 29.10 -7.68 -13.54
C VAL A 483 29.66 -6.93 -14.75
N ALA A 484 28.94 -6.97 -15.87
CA ALA A 484 29.26 -6.12 -17.01
C ALA A 484 28.83 -4.68 -16.70
N GLU A 485 29.53 -3.70 -17.28
CA GLU A 485 29.26 -2.28 -17.02
C GLU A 485 29.27 -1.48 -18.33
N ALA A 486 28.35 -0.52 -18.43
CA ALA A 486 28.34 0.50 -19.46
C ALA A 486 28.04 1.86 -18.84
N ARG A 487 28.88 2.86 -19.12
CA ARG A 487 28.69 4.25 -18.69
C ARG A 487 28.47 5.15 -19.90
N LEU A 488 27.62 6.15 -19.73
CA LEU A 488 27.35 7.15 -20.75
C LEU A 488 27.06 8.50 -20.08
N ALA A 489 27.32 9.59 -20.80
CA ALA A 489 26.98 10.94 -20.36
C ALA A 489 25.98 11.54 -21.36
N LEU A 490 24.76 11.80 -20.90
CA LEU A 490 23.73 12.49 -21.67
C LEU A 490 23.94 13.98 -21.50
N ARG A 491 24.32 14.68 -22.57
CA ARG A 491 24.73 16.09 -22.50
C ARG A 491 23.59 17.03 -22.84
N ALA A 492 23.43 18.09 -22.05
CA ALA A 492 22.63 19.22 -22.49
C ALA A 492 23.45 20.05 -23.51
N GLU A 493 22.76 20.67 -24.47
CA GLU A 493 23.34 21.70 -25.32
C GLU A 493 23.83 22.86 -24.44
N ALA A 494 24.98 23.43 -24.80
CA ALA A 494 25.42 24.66 -24.16
C ALA A 494 24.41 25.77 -24.51
N PRO A 495 24.01 26.62 -23.55
CA PRO A 495 23.05 27.69 -23.78
C PRO A 495 23.53 28.71 -24.82
#